data_AF-A0A134AXQ1-F1
#
_entry.id   AF-A0A134AXQ1-F1
#
_cell.length_a   1.000
_cell.length_b   1.000
_cell.length_c   1.000
_cell.angle_alpha   90.00
_cell.angle_beta   90.00
_cell.angle_gamma   90.00
#
_symmetry.space_group_name_H-M   'P 1'
#
loop_
_entity.id
_entity.type
_entity.pdbx_description
1 polymer ?
#
loop_
_entity_poly.entity_id
_entity_poly.type
_entity_poly.pdbx_seq_one_letter_code
_entity_poly.pdbx_strand_id
1 'polypeptide(L)'
;MADKIKENLETVQRAELHRKIWAIADDVRGAVDGWDFKQYILGILFYRFISENITEFFNEAEREAGDLEFDYAEISDEEAEQDFRPNTVEDKGFFILPSQLFKNVVKTAKNNENLNTDLANIFKDIEGSAVGFQSEDDIKGLFEDVDTRSNKLGGTVAEKNKRLCDILTGIDKINFGDFKDNDIDAFGDAYEYLISNYASNAGKSGGEFFTPQTVSKLLARLVMEGKTKINKVYDPTCGFRVIIMTQANSQVNTRVLELLPKFKIKKMNCWCAV
;
A
#
# COMPACT_ATOMS: atom_id res chain seq x y z
N MET A 1 0.87 15.95 26.50
CA MET A 1 2.34 15.77 26.41
C MET A 1 2.67 14.53 25.60
N ALA A 2 2.00 13.40 25.85
CA ALA A 2 2.09 12.18 25.03
C ALA A 2 1.68 12.41 23.55
N ASP A 3 0.56 13.08 23.28
CA ASP A 3 0.10 13.32 21.89
C ASP A 3 1.08 14.17 21.07
N LYS A 4 1.72 15.16 21.71
CA LYS A 4 2.72 16.03 21.08
C LYS A 4 4.05 15.31 20.79
N ILE A 5 4.35 14.27 21.57
CA ILE A 5 5.52 13.40 21.36
C ILE A 5 5.23 12.40 20.23
N LYS A 6 4.01 11.84 20.19
CA LYS A 6 3.56 10.94 19.13
C LYS A 6 3.51 11.64 17.76
N GLU A 7 2.94 12.85 17.70
CA GLU A 7 2.86 13.67 16.48
C GLU A 7 4.26 14.05 15.93
N ASN A 8 5.23 14.32 16.83
CA ASN A 8 6.62 14.57 16.45
C ASN A 8 7.34 13.32 15.91
N LEU A 9 7.09 12.14 16.50
CA LEU A 9 7.66 10.86 16.04
C LEU A 9 7.13 10.48 14.65
N GLU A 10 5.82 10.58 14.43
CA GLU A 10 5.20 10.33 13.13
C GLU A 10 5.76 11.28 12.06
N THR A 11 5.94 12.57 12.39
CA THR A 11 6.52 13.55 11.45
C THR A 11 7.96 13.21 11.06
N VAL A 12 8.76 12.71 12.01
CA VAL A 12 10.15 12.30 11.76
C VAL A 12 10.21 11.02 10.91
N GLN A 13 9.37 10.03 11.22
CA GLN A 13 9.27 8.79 10.43
C GLN A 13 8.82 9.08 9.00
N ARG A 14 7.82 9.95 8.80
CA ARG A 14 7.38 10.43 7.48
C ARG A 14 8.52 11.10 6.72
N ALA A 15 9.25 12.01 7.35
CA ALA A 15 10.37 12.71 6.71
C ALA A 15 11.51 11.74 6.32
N GLU A 16 11.77 10.72 7.12
CA GLU A 16 12.76 9.68 6.82
C GLU A 16 12.32 8.80 5.65
N LEU A 17 11.04 8.39 5.64
CA LEU A 17 10.42 7.64 4.56
C LEU A 17 10.51 8.40 3.23
N HIS A 18 10.13 9.69 3.25
CA HIS A 18 10.23 10.58 2.10
C HIS A 18 11.66 10.71 1.57
N ARG A 19 12.64 10.84 2.47
CA ARG A 19 14.05 10.92 2.11
C ARG A 19 14.55 9.63 1.47
N LYS A 20 14.16 8.46 2.00
CA LYS A 20 14.55 7.16 1.44
C LYS A 20 13.97 6.97 0.04
N ILE A 21 12.69 7.27 -0.16
CA ILE A 21 12.07 7.13 -1.48
C ILE A 21 12.75 8.07 -2.49
N TRP A 22 13.04 9.31 -2.11
CA TRP A 22 13.80 10.23 -2.96
C TRP A 22 15.21 9.75 -3.28
N ALA A 23 15.93 9.21 -2.29
CA ALA A 23 17.27 8.69 -2.51
C ALA A 23 17.26 7.51 -3.50
N ILE A 24 16.27 6.63 -3.41
CA ILE A 24 16.08 5.54 -4.39
C ILE A 24 15.79 6.11 -5.77
N ALA A 25 14.92 7.14 -5.85
CA ALA A 25 14.63 7.82 -7.10
C ALA A 25 15.90 8.43 -7.71
N ASP A 26 16.71 9.14 -6.94
CA ASP A 26 17.95 9.76 -7.42
C ASP A 26 19.00 8.73 -7.85
N ASP A 27 19.17 7.65 -7.08
CA ASP A 27 20.14 6.58 -7.37
C ASP A 27 19.83 5.85 -8.68
N VAL A 28 18.54 5.68 -9.00
CA VAL A 28 18.11 4.86 -10.14
C VAL A 28 17.72 5.70 -11.39
N ARG A 29 17.41 6.99 -11.21
CA ARG A 29 17.02 7.91 -12.28
C ARG A 29 18.06 7.99 -13.40
N GLY A 30 19.35 8.01 -13.06
CA GLY A 30 20.41 8.11 -14.06
C GLY A 30 20.13 9.21 -15.11
N ALA A 31 20.09 8.86 -16.40
CA ALA A 31 19.80 9.78 -17.51
C ALA A 31 18.30 9.85 -17.94
N VAL A 32 17.37 9.27 -17.17
CA VAL A 32 15.95 9.13 -17.54
C VAL A 32 15.12 10.23 -16.90
N ASP A 33 14.08 10.68 -17.60
CA ASP A 33 13.18 11.70 -17.10
C ASP A 33 12.49 11.27 -15.80
N GLY A 34 12.37 12.19 -14.84
CA GLY A 34 11.84 11.89 -13.51
C GLY A 34 10.36 11.51 -13.51
N TRP A 35 9.62 11.93 -14.54
CA TRP A 35 8.21 11.59 -14.70
C TRP A 35 8.00 10.11 -15.05
N ASP A 36 8.84 9.54 -15.90
CA ASP A 36 8.73 8.12 -16.26
C ASP A 36 9.10 7.22 -15.09
N PHE A 37 10.10 7.65 -14.30
CA PHE A 37 10.56 6.92 -13.14
C PHE A 37 9.50 6.84 -12.02
N LYS A 38 8.62 7.84 -11.95
CA LYS A 38 7.50 7.90 -11.01
C LYS A 38 6.63 6.65 -11.09
N GLN A 39 6.21 6.25 -12.29
CA GLN A 39 5.28 5.14 -12.46
C GLN A 39 5.87 3.81 -11.98
N TYR A 40 7.16 3.60 -12.21
CA TYR A 40 7.85 2.43 -11.67
C TYR A 40 7.92 2.41 -10.15
N ILE A 41 8.26 3.53 -9.51
CA ILE A 41 8.32 3.59 -8.04
C ILE A 41 6.94 3.39 -7.43
N LEU A 42 5.91 4.09 -7.92
CA LEU A 42 4.54 3.97 -7.39
C LEU A 42 3.96 2.57 -7.63
N GLY A 43 4.13 2.02 -8.83
CA GLY A 43 3.64 0.69 -9.16
C GLY A 43 4.31 -0.41 -8.34
N ILE A 44 5.65 -0.37 -8.22
CA ILE A 44 6.39 -1.38 -7.44
C ILE A 44 6.13 -1.22 -5.93
N LEU A 45 5.98 0.02 -5.46
CA LEU A 45 5.60 0.27 -4.07
C LEU A 45 4.20 -0.27 -3.76
N PHE A 46 3.24 -0.07 -4.68
CA PHE A 46 1.91 -0.65 -4.56
C PHE A 46 1.94 -2.19 -4.60
N TYR A 47 2.71 -2.77 -5.52
CA TYR A 47 2.94 -4.21 -5.58
C TYR A 47 3.51 -4.77 -4.25
N ARG A 48 4.48 -4.08 -3.63
CA ARG A 48 4.95 -4.45 -2.29
C ARG A 48 3.81 -4.46 -1.27
N PHE A 49 2.98 -3.43 -1.26
CA PHE A 49 1.87 -3.31 -0.32
C PHE A 49 0.85 -4.44 -0.44
N ILE A 50 0.37 -4.74 -1.65
CA ILE A 50 -0.59 -5.83 -1.84
C ILE A 50 0.03 -7.20 -1.53
N SER A 51 1.34 -7.36 -1.79
CA SER A 51 2.08 -8.57 -1.46
C SER A 51 2.24 -8.78 0.04
N GLU A 52 2.55 -7.73 0.80
CA GLU A 52 2.62 -7.81 2.27
C GLU A 52 1.24 -8.01 2.87
N ASN A 53 0.20 -7.35 2.34
CA ASN A 53 -1.17 -7.47 2.82
C ASN A 53 -1.73 -8.89 2.69
N ILE A 54 -1.57 -9.53 1.52
CA ILE A 54 -2.07 -10.89 1.32
C ILE A 54 -1.28 -11.92 2.13
N THR A 55 0.03 -11.70 2.29
CA THR A 55 0.89 -12.55 3.12
C THR A 55 0.45 -12.50 4.59
N GLU A 56 0.24 -11.30 5.13
CA GLU A 56 -0.18 -11.17 6.52
C GLU A 56 -1.60 -11.68 6.73
N PHE A 57 -2.49 -11.51 5.76
CA PHE A 57 -3.84 -12.07 5.82
C PHE A 57 -3.84 -13.59 6.02
N PHE A 58 -3.06 -14.32 5.23
CA PHE A 58 -2.96 -15.78 5.38
C PHE A 58 -2.20 -16.18 6.64
N ASN A 59 -1.10 -15.47 6.95
CA ASN A 59 -0.35 -15.74 8.17
C ASN A 59 -1.19 -15.57 9.43
N GLU A 60 -2.03 -14.54 9.49
CA GLU A 60 -2.93 -14.33 10.62
C GLU A 60 -3.97 -15.44 10.73
N ALA A 61 -4.61 -15.81 9.61
CA ALA A 61 -5.61 -16.88 9.59
C ALA A 61 -5.04 -18.23 10.08
N GLU A 62 -3.87 -18.63 9.59
CA GLU A 62 -3.22 -19.89 9.98
C GLU A 62 -2.71 -19.86 11.43
N ARG A 63 -2.17 -18.72 11.89
CA ARG A 63 -1.74 -18.56 13.28
C ARG A 63 -2.92 -18.59 14.24
N GLU A 64 -4.07 -18.03 13.86
CA GLU A 64 -5.31 -18.15 14.63
C GLU A 64 -5.85 -19.58 14.65
N ALA A 65 -5.66 -20.34 13.56
CA ALA A 65 -6.00 -21.75 13.46
C ALA A 65 -5.05 -22.68 14.26
N GLY A 66 -3.88 -22.17 14.65
CA GLY A 66 -2.96 -22.82 15.58
C GLY A 66 -1.55 -23.08 15.05
N ASP A 67 -1.25 -22.75 13.79
CA ASP A 67 0.11 -22.83 13.24
C ASP A 67 0.84 -21.49 13.43
N LEU A 68 1.44 -21.33 14.61
CA LEU A 68 2.11 -20.08 15.00
C LEU A 68 3.31 -19.71 14.13
N GLU A 69 3.93 -20.69 13.46
CA GLU A 69 5.16 -20.52 12.67
C GLU A 69 4.88 -20.44 11.17
N PHE A 70 3.61 -20.50 10.75
CA PHE A 70 3.23 -20.41 9.35
C PHE A 70 3.71 -19.10 8.70
N ASP A 71 4.26 -19.23 7.49
CA ASP A 71 4.62 -18.14 6.59
C ASP A 71 4.21 -18.51 5.16
N TYR A 72 3.15 -17.86 4.67
CA TYR A 72 2.62 -18.00 3.32
C TYR A 72 3.68 -17.81 2.23
N ALA A 73 4.74 -17.06 2.49
CA ALA A 73 5.77 -16.87 1.49
C ALA A 73 6.74 -18.04 1.35
N GLU A 74 6.70 -19.03 2.24
CA GLU A 74 7.60 -20.18 2.23
C GLU A 74 6.89 -21.46 1.73
N ILE A 75 5.58 -21.42 1.46
CA ILE A 75 4.85 -22.53 0.82
C ILE A 75 5.05 -22.54 -0.71
N SER A 76 4.64 -23.62 -1.36
CA SER A 76 4.73 -23.74 -2.83
C SER A 76 3.55 -23.07 -3.54
N ASP A 77 3.74 -22.69 -4.81
CA ASP A 77 2.67 -22.12 -5.62
C ASP A 77 1.51 -23.11 -5.82
N GLU A 78 1.80 -24.42 -5.90
CA GLU A 78 0.79 -25.46 -6.01
C GLU A 78 -0.08 -25.56 -4.75
N GLU A 79 0.54 -25.48 -3.57
CA GLU A 79 -0.17 -25.45 -2.29
C GLU A 79 -1.02 -24.18 -2.17
N ALA A 80 -0.46 -23.03 -2.55
CA ALA A 80 -1.19 -21.77 -2.58
C ALA A 80 -2.43 -21.83 -3.49
N GLU A 81 -2.31 -22.39 -4.70
CA GLU A 81 -3.45 -22.50 -5.61
C GLU A 81 -4.54 -23.46 -5.12
N GLN A 82 -4.14 -24.53 -4.45
CA GLN A 82 -5.07 -25.55 -3.98
C GLN A 82 -5.81 -25.08 -2.72
N ASP A 83 -5.06 -24.56 -1.74
CA ASP A 83 -5.55 -24.42 -0.37
C ASP A 83 -5.88 -22.96 -0.03
N PHE A 84 -5.28 -21.98 -0.73
CA PHE A 84 -5.41 -20.55 -0.39
C PHE A 84 -6.12 -19.70 -1.45
N ARG A 85 -6.08 -20.07 -2.73
CA ARG A 85 -6.85 -19.35 -3.77
C ARG A 85 -8.37 -19.37 -3.55
N PRO A 86 -9.00 -20.49 -3.14
CA PRO A 86 -10.46 -20.54 -3.00
C PRO A 86 -10.99 -19.44 -2.08
N ASN A 87 -12.03 -18.72 -2.55
CA ASN A 87 -12.68 -17.58 -1.86
C ASN A 87 -11.82 -16.33 -1.61
N THR A 88 -10.49 -16.41 -1.71
CA THR A 88 -9.61 -15.24 -1.47
C THR A 88 -9.90 -14.08 -2.42
N VAL A 89 -10.16 -14.36 -3.71
CA VAL A 89 -10.49 -13.30 -4.66
C VAL A 89 -11.83 -12.64 -4.34
N GLU A 90 -12.80 -13.36 -3.76
CA GLU A 90 -14.07 -12.79 -3.30
C GLU A 90 -13.86 -11.88 -2.07
N ASP A 91 -12.97 -12.27 -1.17
CA ASP A 91 -12.71 -11.55 0.09
C ASP A 91 -11.74 -10.37 -0.06
N LYS A 92 -10.74 -10.49 -0.94
CA LYS A 92 -9.63 -9.52 -1.10
C LYS A 92 -9.58 -8.86 -2.47
N GLY A 93 -10.24 -9.42 -3.47
CA GLY A 93 -10.32 -8.88 -4.81
C GLY A 93 -9.18 -9.27 -5.75
N PHE A 94 -8.11 -9.88 -5.26
CA PHE A 94 -6.96 -10.36 -6.05
C PHE A 94 -6.29 -11.55 -5.35
N PHE A 95 -5.37 -12.21 -6.06
CA PHE A 95 -4.53 -13.28 -5.53
C PHE A 95 -3.09 -13.14 -6.05
N ILE A 96 -2.11 -13.51 -5.21
CA ILE A 96 -0.68 -13.44 -5.52
C ILE A 96 -0.03 -14.73 -5.03
N LEU A 97 0.68 -15.43 -5.91
CA LEU A 97 1.36 -16.66 -5.55
C LEU A 97 2.61 -16.40 -4.69
N PRO A 98 3.04 -17.36 -3.85
CA PRO A 98 4.27 -17.27 -3.07
C PRO A 98 5.50 -16.87 -3.89
N SER A 99 5.72 -17.47 -5.06
CA SER A 99 6.83 -17.12 -5.96
C SER A 99 6.76 -15.68 -6.48
N GLN A 100 5.56 -15.13 -6.54
CA GLN A 100 5.22 -13.80 -7.03
C GLN A 100 5.16 -12.76 -5.91
N LEU A 101 5.42 -13.11 -4.65
CA LEU A 101 5.47 -12.15 -3.55
C LEU A 101 6.70 -11.25 -3.66
N PHE A 102 6.54 -9.96 -3.33
CA PHE A 102 7.59 -8.96 -3.39
C PHE A 102 8.88 -9.42 -2.70
N LYS A 103 8.76 -9.96 -1.47
CA LYS A 103 9.92 -10.47 -0.70
C LYS A 103 10.68 -11.56 -1.46
N ASN A 104 9.97 -12.47 -2.14
CA ASN A 104 10.56 -13.60 -2.86
C ASN A 104 11.15 -13.19 -4.21
N VAL A 105 10.52 -12.22 -4.89
CA VAL A 105 11.09 -11.60 -6.09
C VAL A 105 12.38 -10.83 -5.75
N VAL A 106 12.41 -10.05 -4.67
CA VAL A 106 13.61 -9.32 -4.22
C VAL A 106 14.77 -10.28 -3.91
N LYS A 107 14.50 -11.42 -3.24
CA LYS A 107 15.51 -12.45 -2.92
C LYS A 107 16.28 -12.91 -4.18
N THR A 108 15.60 -13.02 -5.33
CA THR A 108 16.18 -13.56 -6.58
C THR A 108 16.55 -12.48 -7.60
N ALA A 109 16.07 -11.24 -7.44
CA ALA A 109 16.17 -10.16 -8.43
C ALA A 109 17.59 -9.90 -8.95
N LYS A 110 18.62 -9.96 -8.09
CA LYS A 110 20.02 -9.70 -8.50
C LYS A 110 20.57 -10.69 -9.53
N ASN A 111 20.08 -11.93 -9.48
CA ASN A 111 20.58 -13.02 -10.33
C ASN A 111 19.58 -13.38 -11.43
N ASN A 112 18.46 -12.65 -11.54
CA ASN A 112 17.41 -12.95 -12.50
C ASN A 112 17.63 -12.19 -13.83
N GLU A 113 18.07 -12.92 -14.85
CA GLU A 113 18.28 -12.41 -16.20
C GLU A 113 16.98 -12.11 -16.97
N ASN A 114 15.83 -12.52 -16.43
CA ASN A 114 14.50 -12.33 -17.01
C ASN A 114 13.59 -11.45 -16.14
N LEU A 115 14.14 -10.74 -15.15
CA LEU A 115 13.39 -9.96 -14.16
C LEU A 115 12.33 -9.04 -14.77
N ASN A 116 12.65 -8.36 -15.88
CA ASN A 116 11.69 -7.51 -16.59
C ASN A 116 10.44 -8.28 -17.07
N THR A 117 10.64 -9.49 -17.59
CA THR A 117 9.58 -10.34 -18.11
C THR A 117 8.80 -10.99 -16.99
N ASP A 118 9.48 -11.44 -15.94
CA ASP A 118 8.85 -12.06 -14.78
C ASP A 118 7.95 -11.05 -14.05
N LEU A 119 8.43 -9.82 -13.81
CA LEU A 119 7.60 -8.76 -13.22
C LEU A 119 6.38 -8.42 -14.09
N ALA A 120 6.53 -8.35 -15.41
CA ALA A 120 5.39 -8.11 -16.30
C ALA A 120 4.36 -9.24 -16.23
N ASN A 121 4.81 -10.49 -16.10
CA ASN A 121 3.93 -11.63 -15.95
C ASN A 121 3.24 -11.60 -14.57
N ILE A 122 3.98 -11.30 -13.50
CA ILE A 122 3.42 -11.13 -12.15
C ILE A 122 2.30 -10.08 -12.16
N PHE A 123 2.55 -8.88 -12.71
CA PHE A 123 1.53 -7.83 -12.76
C PHE A 123 0.30 -8.27 -13.54
N LYS A 124 0.51 -8.95 -14.66
CA LYS A 124 -0.59 -9.52 -15.45
C LYS A 124 -1.35 -10.62 -14.70
N ASP A 125 -0.68 -11.45 -13.94
CA ASP A 125 -1.29 -12.55 -13.18
C ASP A 125 -2.11 -12.02 -12.00
N ILE A 126 -1.63 -10.97 -11.34
CA ILE A 126 -2.37 -10.25 -10.30
C ILE A 126 -3.66 -9.66 -10.89
N GLU A 127 -3.57 -8.95 -12.02
CA GLU A 127 -4.76 -8.43 -12.72
C GLU A 127 -5.69 -9.55 -13.21
N GLY A 128 -5.10 -10.63 -13.73
CA GLY A 128 -5.82 -11.81 -14.20
C GLY A 128 -6.53 -12.59 -13.10
N SER A 129 -6.04 -12.50 -11.85
CA SER A 129 -6.64 -13.20 -10.71
C SER A 129 -8.05 -12.73 -10.40
N ALA A 130 -8.37 -11.46 -10.70
CA ALA A 130 -9.65 -10.81 -10.45
C ALA A 130 -10.67 -11.01 -11.58
N VAL A 131 -10.27 -11.57 -12.73
CA VAL A 131 -11.17 -11.72 -13.90
C VAL A 131 -12.37 -12.61 -13.56
N GLY A 132 -13.57 -12.09 -13.81
CA GLY A 132 -14.83 -12.76 -13.49
C GLY A 132 -15.34 -12.54 -12.07
N PHE A 133 -14.62 -11.77 -11.23
CA PHE A 133 -15.04 -11.40 -9.88
C PHE A 133 -15.54 -9.94 -9.83
N GLN A 134 -16.20 -9.57 -8.73
CA GLN A 134 -16.69 -8.19 -8.53
C GLN A 134 -15.57 -7.15 -8.51
N SER A 135 -14.36 -7.55 -8.13
CA SER A 135 -13.16 -6.71 -8.08
C SER A 135 -12.46 -6.53 -9.43
N GLU A 136 -12.94 -7.15 -10.52
CA GLU A 136 -12.26 -7.08 -11.83
C GLU A 136 -12.00 -5.63 -12.24
N ASP A 137 -13.02 -4.77 -12.18
CA ASP A 137 -12.91 -3.36 -12.58
C ASP A 137 -12.02 -2.53 -11.63
N ASP A 138 -11.79 -2.98 -10.40
CA ASP A 138 -10.94 -2.29 -9.42
C ASP A 138 -9.45 -2.61 -9.63
N ILE A 139 -9.13 -3.82 -10.14
CA ILE A 139 -7.75 -4.29 -10.33
C ILE A 139 -7.29 -4.16 -11.79
N LYS A 140 -8.22 -4.18 -12.74
CA LYS A 140 -7.90 -4.11 -14.16
C LYS A 140 -7.16 -2.82 -14.53
N GLY A 141 -6.01 -2.97 -15.16
CA GLY A 141 -5.19 -1.85 -15.62
C GLY A 141 -4.35 -1.19 -14.53
N LEU A 142 -4.30 -1.76 -13.32
CA LEU A 142 -3.58 -1.23 -12.17
C LEU A 142 -2.07 -1.07 -12.42
N PHE A 143 -1.49 -1.91 -13.28
CA PHE A 143 -0.07 -1.88 -13.62
C PHE A 143 0.21 -1.49 -15.09
N GLU A 144 -0.78 -1.01 -15.85
CA GLU A 144 -0.63 -0.64 -17.27
C GLU A 144 0.46 0.41 -17.51
N ASP A 145 0.62 1.35 -16.57
CA ASP A 145 1.63 2.42 -16.64
C ASP A 145 3.05 1.93 -16.28
N VAL A 146 3.22 0.69 -15.81
CA VAL A 146 4.49 0.11 -15.35
C VAL A 146 5.09 -0.81 -16.42
N ASP A 147 5.54 -0.23 -17.54
CA ASP A 147 6.18 -1.00 -18.61
C ASP A 147 7.61 -1.41 -18.25
N THR A 148 7.77 -2.58 -17.64
CA THR A 148 9.07 -3.16 -17.26
C THR A 148 9.98 -3.47 -18.45
N ARG A 149 9.46 -3.46 -19.69
CA ARG A 149 10.21 -3.73 -20.92
C ARG A 149 10.56 -2.45 -21.68
N SER A 150 10.20 -1.29 -21.15
CA SER A 150 10.44 0.00 -21.79
C SER A 150 11.92 0.30 -22.00
N ASN A 151 12.26 0.93 -23.12
CA ASN A 151 13.61 1.45 -23.37
C ASN A 151 13.98 2.60 -22.41
N LYS A 152 13.00 3.15 -21.69
CA LYS A 152 13.21 4.09 -20.58
C LYS A 152 14.02 3.48 -19.44
N LEU A 153 13.95 2.16 -19.24
CA LEU A 153 14.74 1.46 -18.22
C LEU A 153 16.17 1.10 -18.69
N GLY A 154 16.51 1.33 -19.97
CA GLY A 154 17.80 1.00 -20.55
C GLY A 154 17.69 0.43 -21.96
N GLY A 155 18.77 0.51 -22.73
CA GLY A 155 18.80 0.03 -24.12
C GLY A 155 18.81 -1.49 -24.21
N THR A 156 19.40 -2.17 -23.23
CA THR A 156 19.57 -3.62 -23.19
C THR A 156 18.72 -4.27 -22.09
N VAL A 157 18.45 -5.58 -22.20
CA VAL A 157 17.72 -6.34 -21.16
C VAL A 157 18.47 -6.31 -19.83
N ALA A 158 19.80 -6.46 -19.87
CA ALA A 158 20.64 -6.41 -18.67
C ALA A 158 20.54 -5.05 -17.94
N GLU A 159 20.54 -3.93 -18.67
CA GLU A 159 20.34 -2.60 -18.07
C GLU A 159 18.95 -2.45 -17.46
N LYS A 160 17.91 -2.91 -18.15
CA LYS A 160 16.52 -2.89 -17.65
C LYS A 160 16.41 -3.66 -16.34
N ASN A 161 16.92 -4.90 -16.31
CA ASN A 161 16.90 -5.76 -15.13
C ASN A 161 17.73 -5.16 -13.98
N LYS A 162 18.89 -4.57 -14.28
CA LYS A 162 19.69 -3.88 -13.28
C LYS A 162 18.89 -2.76 -12.61
N ARG A 163 18.24 -1.89 -13.39
CA ARG A 163 17.43 -0.80 -12.83
C ARG A 163 16.23 -1.29 -12.04
N LEU A 164 15.51 -2.29 -12.55
CA LEU A 164 14.38 -2.89 -11.84
C LEU A 164 14.84 -3.53 -10.52
N CYS A 165 15.99 -4.20 -10.51
CA CYS A 165 16.60 -4.74 -9.30
C CYS A 165 16.98 -3.64 -8.29
N ASP A 166 17.54 -2.54 -8.77
CA ASP A 166 17.88 -1.39 -7.93
C ASP A 166 16.61 -0.76 -7.31
N ILE A 167 15.51 -0.66 -8.08
CA ILE A 167 14.20 -0.20 -7.56
C ILE A 167 13.68 -1.14 -6.47
N LEU A 168 13.59 -2.43 -6.78
CA LEU A 168 13.08 -3.44 -5.86
C LEU A 168 13.88 -3.44 -4.56
N THR A 169 15.21 -3.47 -4.66
CA THR A 169 16.12 -3.46 -3.50
C THR A 169 16.07 -2.14 -2.74
N GLY A 170 15.87 -1.02 -3.45
CA GLY A 170 15.67 0.28 -2.85
C GLY A 170 14.41 0.30 -2.01
N ILE A 171 13.28 -0.09 -2.60
CA ILE A 171 11.97 -0.14 -1.94
C ILE A 171 12.00 -1.10 -0.76
N ASP A 172 12.64 -2.27 -0.88
CA ASP A 172 12.76 -3.26 0.20
C ASP A 172 13.43 -2.70 1.48
N LYS A 173 14.43 -1.81 1.33
CA LYS A 173 15.11 -1.15 2.47
C LYS A 173 14.24 -0.15 3.21
N ILE A 174 13.08 0.21 2.66
CA ILE A 174 12.16 1.11 3.33
C ILE A 174 11.49 0.35 4.47
N ASN A 175 11.64 0.86 5.69
CA ASN A 175 10.93 0.34 6.85
C ASN A 175 9.58 1.05 6.97
N PHE A 176 8.49 0.34 6.65
CA PHE A 176 7.12 0.83 6.83
C PHE A 176 6.56 0.59 8.24
N GLY A 177 7.35 -0.05 9.13
CA GLY A 177 6.87 -0.55 10.43
C GLY A 177 6.13 -1.87 10.28
N ASP A 178 5.77 -2.49 11.41
CA ASP A 178 4.91 -3.68 11.40
C ASP A 178 3.52 -3.32 10.87
N PHE A 179 3.06 -4.09 9.89
CA PHE A 179 1.78 -3.89 9.20
C PHE A 179 0.62 -3.77 10.21
N LYS A 180 0.66 -4.57 11.30
CA LYS A 180 -0.37 -4.67 12.34
C LYS A 180 -0.61 -3.42 13.20
N ASP A 181 0.36 -2.51 13.32
CA ASP A 181 0.29 -1.39 14.28
C ASP A 181 0.18 -0.01 13.62
N ASN A 182 0.43 0.11 12.30
CA ASN A 182 0.43 1.37 11.54
C ASN A 182 -0.47 1.36 10.29
N ASP A 183 -1.29 0.32 10.17
CA ASP A 183 -2.13 -0.23 9.08
C ASP A 183 -2.52 0.60 7.83
N ILE A 184 -2.54 1.93 7.85
CA ILE A 184 -3.05 2.72 6.70
C ILE A 184 -2.25 4.01 6.50
N ASP A 185 -1.67 4.57 7.56
CA ASP A 185 -1.08 5.90 7.50
C ASP A 185 0.31 5.88 6.85
N ALA A 186 1.23 4.98 7.22
CA ALA A 186 2.61 5.06 6.72
C ALA A 186 2.75 4.81 5.20
N PHE A 187 2.06 3.79 4.67
CA PHE A 187 2.03 3.54 3.23
C PHE A 187 1.24 4.60 2.48
N GLY A 188 0.05 4.96 2.99
CA GLY A 188 -0.77 6.02 2.44
C GLY A 188 0.01 7.34 2.37
N ASP A 189 0.76 7.68 3.42
CA ASP A 189 1.61 8.87 3.49
C ASP A 189 2.78 8.84 2.50
N ALA A 190 3.45 7.70 2.33
CA ALA A 190 4.50 7.54 1.30
C ALA A 190 3.93 7.75 -0.10
N TYR A 191 2.81 7.10 -0.40
CA TYR A 191 2.10 7.21 -1.67
C TYR A 191 1.68 8.67 -1.90
N GLU A 192 1.01 9.26 -0.91
CA GLU A 192 0.59 10.64 -0.85
C GLU A 192 1.72 11.62 -1.13
N TYR A 193 2.85 11.46 -0.44
CA TYR A 193 4.03 12.31 -0.59
C TYR A 193 4.63 12.21 -1.98
N LEU A 194 4.75 10.99 -2.52
CA LEU A 194 5.26 10.79 -3.88
C LEU A 194 4.43 11.62 -4.86
N ILE A 195 3.11 11.48 -4.83
CA ILE A 195 2.21 12.24 -5.69
C ILE A 195 2.36 13.76 -5.48
N SER A 196 2.45 14.21 -4.22
CA SER A 196 2.60 15.64 -3.85
C SER A 196 3.86 16.26 -4.46
N ASN A 197 4.97 15.56 -4.29
CA ASN A 197 6.29 16.01 -4.63
C ASN A 197 6.50 15.99 -6.17
N TYR A 198 5.87 15.04 -6.85
CA TYR A 198 5.87 15.00 -8.31
C TYR A 198 4.94 16.07 -8.93
N ALA A 199 3.76 16.33 -8.35
CA ALA A 199 2.90 17.43 -8.79
C ALA A 199 3.62 18.79 -8.69
N SER A 200 4.43 18.98 -7.65
CA SER A 200 5.23 20.20 -7.44
C SER A 200 6.37 20.37 -8.46
N ASN A 201 6.95 19.26 -8.95
CA ASN A 201 8.07 19.28 -9.90
C ASN A 201 7.63 19.25 -11.39
N ALA A 202 6.37 18.93 -11.69
CA ALA A 202 5.92 18.68 -13.06
C ALA A 202 5.81 19.94 -13.94
N GLY A 203 5.81 21.16 -13.39
CA GLY A 203 5.82 22.43 -14.13
C GLY A 203 4.66 22.67 -15.13
N LYS A 204 3.76 21.69 -15.32
CA LYS A 204 2.66 21.73 -16.27
C LYS A 204 1.43 22.33 -15.60
N SER A 205 1.21 23.60 -15.94
CA SER A 205 0.03 24.40 -15.65
C SER A 205 -1.23 23.84 -16.30
N GLY A 206 -1.75 22.75 -15.76
CA GLY A 206 -2.96 22.07 -16.24
C GLY A 206 -3.80 21.48 -15.10
N GLY A 207 -4.40 22.35 -14.28
CA GLY A 207 -5.65 22.10 -13.54
C GLY A 207 -5.71 21.04 -12.43
N GLU A 208 -4.75 20.14 -12.30
CA GLU A 208 -4.78 19.11 -11.25
C GLU A 208 -4.22 19.66 -9.93
N PHE A 209 -5.10 20.29 -9.16
CA PHE A 209 -4.75 20.85 -7.85
C PHE A 209 -4.65 19.75 -6.81
N PHE A 210 -3.42 19.48 -6.38
CA PHE A 210 -3.15 18.67 -5.19
C PHE A 210 -3.65 19.40 -3.92
N THR A 211 -4.49 18.75 -3.11
CA THR A 211 -4.95 19.31 -1.83
C THR A 211 -3.98 18.92 -0.70
N PRO A 212 -3.30 19.89 -0.05
CA PRO A 212 -2.43 19.61 1.08
C PRO A 212 -3.14 18.86 2.20
N GLN A 213 -2.45 17.91 2.84
CA GLN A 213 -3.03 17.08 3.90
C GLN A 213 -3.62 17.90 5.06
N THR A 214 -3.02 19.04 5.40
CA THR A 214 -3.54 19.97 6.42
C THR A 214 -4.91 20.53 6.06
N VAL A 215 -5.13 20.84 4.77
CA VAL A 215 -6.41 21.32 4.24
C VAL A 215 -7.43 20.18 4.25
N SER A 216 -7.05 18.98 3.79
CA SER A 216 -7.93 17.80 3.83
C SER A 216 -8.34 17.41 5.26
N LYS A 217 -7.39 17.46 6.22
CA LYS A 217 -7.67 17.25 7.66
C LYS A 217 -8.63 18.28 8.22
N LEU A 218 -8.46 19.55 7.88
CA LEU A 218 -9.37 20.61 8.28
C LEU A 218 -10.78 20.38 7.71
N LEU A 219 -10.90 20.12 6.40
CA LEU A 219 -12.18 19.86 5.74
C LEU A 219 -12.89 18.64 6.33
N ALA A 220 -12.16 17.54 6.58
CA ALA A 220 -12.72 16.35 7.23
C ALA A 220 -13.24 16.68 8.63
N ARG A 221 -12.49 17.44 9.44
CA ARG A 221 -12.94 17.89 10.78
C ARG A 221 -14.21 18.75 10.69
N LEU A 222 -14.26 19.70 9.75
CA LEU A 222 -15.44 20.55 9.54
C LEU A 222 -16.67 19.74 9.14
N VAL A 223 -16.51 18.78 8.21
CA VAL A 223 -17.61 17.91 7.77
C VAL A 223 -18.08 16.96 8.87
N MET A 224 -17.19 16.59 9.80
CA MET A 224 -17.43 15.65 10.90
C MET A 224 -17.87 16.29 12.22
N GLU A 225 -17.93 17.61 12.28
CA GLU A 225 -18.37 18.31 13.48
C GLU A 225 -19.81 17.90 13.84
N GLY A 226 -20.00 17.45 15.08
CA GLY A 226 -21.29 16.94 15.57
C GLY A 226 -21.77 15.59 15.01
N LYS A 227 -21.01 14.95 14.10
CA LYS A 227 -21.37 13.63 13.53
C LYS A 227 -20.65 12.49 14.24
N THR A 228 -21.40 11.45 14.59
CA THR A 228 -20.90 10.20 15.17
C THR A 228 -20.85 9.04 14.18
N LYS A 229 -21.52 9.19 13.02
CA LYS A 229 -21.52 8.21 11.93
C LYS A 229 -21.60 8.94 10.59
N ILE A 230 -20.84 8.45 9.61
CA ILE A 230 -20.98 8.82 8.20
C ILE A 230 -21.72 7.69 7.49
N ASN A 231 -22.61 8.06 6.57
CA ASN A 231 -23.21 7.11 5.64
C ASN A 231 -22.56 7.21 4.25
N LYS A 232 -22.46 8.42 3.69
CA LYS A 232 -21.88 8.68 2.38
C LYS A 232 -21.06 9.98 2.41
N VAL A 233 -19.95 9.99 1.68
CA VAL A 233 -19.15 11.19 1.39
C VAL A 233 -19.14 11.35 -0.12
N TYR A 234 -19.32 12.57 -0.61
CA TYR A 234 -19.33 12.88 -2.04
C TYR A 234 -18.38 14.04 -2.29
N ASP A 235 -17.45 13.84 -3.22
CA ASP A 235 -16.53 14.85 -3.72
C ASP A 235 -16.61 14.85 -5.25
N PRO A 236 -17.27 15.85 -5.87
CA PRO A 236 -17.48 15.90 -7.32
C PRO A 236 -16.20 16.13 -8.12
N THR A 237 -15.09 16.48 -7.46
CA THR A 237 -13.80 16.82 -8.07
C THR A 237 -12.63 16.25 -7.25
N CYS A 238 -12.75 15.00 -6.78
CA CYS A 238 -11.80 14.38 -5.85
C CYS A 238 -10.35 14.26 -6.37
N GLY A 239 -10.16 14.36 -7.70
CA GLY A 239 -8.86 14.22 -8.34
C GLY A 239 -8.16 12.91 -7.91
N PHE A 240 -6.84 12.96 -7.75
CA PHE A 240 -6.03 11.81 -7.33
C PHE A 240 -6.16 11.47 -5.82
N ARG A 241 -7.06 12.11 -5.05
CA ARG A 241 -7.07 11.98 -3.57
C ARG A 241 -8.44 11.62 -2.98
N VAL A 242 -8.50 10.41 -2.40
CA VAL A 242 -9.57 9.87 -1.55
C VAL A 242 -9.38 10.28 -0.06
N ILE A 243 -8.72 11.42 0.21
CA ILE A 243 -8.22 11.72 1.57
C ILE A 243 -9.31 12.23 2.50
N ILE A 244 -10.31 12.93 1.97
CA ILE A 244 -11.46 13.31 2.79
C ILE A 244 -12.15 12.04 3.31
N MET A 245 -12.24 10.98 2.51
CA MET A 245 -12.83 9.71 2.91
C MET A 245 -12.01 9.00 4.00
N THR A 246 -10.71 8.77 3.76
CA THR A 246 -9.83 8.09 4.72
C THR A 246 -9.76 8.86 6.04
N GLN A 247 -9.64 10.19 5.97
CA GLN A 247 -9.55 11.04 7.15
C GLN A 247 -10.89 11.13 7.91
N ALA A 248 -12.02 11.13 7.21
CA ALA A 248 -13.33 11.14 7.85
C ALA A 248 -13.66 9.78 8.51
N ASN A 249 -13.31 8.66 7.87
CA ASN A 249 -13.44 7.32 8.45
C ASN A 249 -12.51 7.14 9.68
N SER A 250 -11.25 7.59 9.59
CA SER A 250 -10.31 7.58 10.72
C SER A 250 -10.83 8.37 11.92
N GLN A 251 -11.50 9.51 11.71
CA GLN A 251 -12.11 10.30 12.79
C GLN A 251 -13.29 9.59 13.47
N VAL A 252 -14.10 8.82 12.73
CA VAL A 252 -15.15 7.98 13.32
C VAL A 252 -14.53 6.90 14.20
N ASN A 253 -13.53 6.17 13.69
CA ASN A 253 -12.87 5.10 14.44
C ASN A 253 -12.14 5.63 15.69
N THR A 254 -11.47 6.79 15.57
CA THR A 254 -10.80 7.44 16.72
C THR A 254 -11.80 7.86 17.79
N ARG A 255 -12.94 8.48 17.41
CA ARG A 255 -13.99 8.84 18.37
C ARG A 255 -14.63 7.61 19.02
N VAL A 256 -14.83 6.52 18.28
CA VAL A 256 -15.32 5.24 18.83
C VAL A 256 -14.32 4.66 19.84
N LEU A 257 -13.03 4.66 19.52
CA LEU A 257 -11.94 4.23 20.41
C LEU A 257 -11.79 5.11 21.65
N GLU A 258 -12.00 6.42 21.56
CA GLU A 258 -12.02 7.33 22.73
C GLU A 258 -13.26 7.16 23.61
N LEU A 259 -14.37 6.67 23.04
CA LEU A 259 -15.62 6.40 23.76
C LEU A 259 -15.62 5.01 24.42
N LEU A 260 -14.93 4.01 23.85
CA LEU A 260 -14.83 2.66 24.39
C LEU A 260 -14.35 2.57 25.86
N PRO A 261 -13.34 3.35 26.30
CA PRO A 261 -12.95 3.45 27.72
C PRO A 261 -14.05 4.07 28.60
N LYS A 262 -14.83 5.00 28.06
CA LYS A 262 -15.93 5.68 28.79
C LYS A 262 -17.14 4.77 29.02
N PHE A 263 -17.26 3.68 28.26
CA PHE A 263 -18.27 2.63 28.47
C PHE A 263 -17.80 1.48 29.36
N LYS A 264 -16.51 1.42 29.77
CA LYS A 264 -15.97 0.40 30.67
C LYS A 264 -16.02 0.82 32.15
N ILE A 265 -17.17 1.25 32.68
CA ILE A 265 -17.43 1.19 34.15
C ILE A 265 -18.90 0.86 34.43
N LYS A 266 -19.21 -0.44 34.50
CA LYS A 266 -19.99 -1.04 35.59
C LYS A 266 -19.79 -2.55 35.54
N LYS A 267 -18.83 -3.06 36.32
CA LYS A 267 -18.85 -4.46 36.75
C LYS A 267 -20.14 -4.66 37.55
N MET A 268 -21.18 -5.20 36.92
CA MET A 268 -22.24 -5.88 37.67
C MET A 268 -21.70 -7.27 38.03
N ASN A 269 -21.14 -7.37 39.23
CA ASN A 269 -20.97 -8.63 39.92
C ASN A 269 -22.33 -9.02 40.51
N CYS A 270 -23.03 -10.00 39.94
CA CYS A 270 -23.65 -11.08 40.71
C CYS A 270 -24.26 -12.13 39.77
N TRP A 271 -24.11 -13.38 40.20
CA TRP A 271 -24.64 -14.61 39.64
C TRP A 271 -26.16 -14.79 39.85
N CYS A 272 -26.73 -15.63 38.98
CA CYS A 272 -27.92 -16.49 39.14
C CYS A 272 -29.35 -15.91 39.07
N ALA A 273 -30.11 -16.51 38.13
CA ALA A 273 -31.49 -17.03 38.18
C ALA A 273 -32.51 -16.45 39.18
N VAL A 274 -33.65 -15.96 38.68
CA VAL A 274 -34.91 -16.72 38.42
C VAL A 274 -35.54 -16.13 37.15
#